data_AF-A0A7J3XBJ6-F1
#
_entry.id   AF-A0A7J3XBJ6-F1
#
_cell.length_a   1.000
_cell.length_b   1.000
_cell.length_c   1.000
_cell.angle_alpha   90.00
_cell.angle_beta   90.00
_cell.angle_gamma   90.00
#
_symmetry.space_group_name_H-M   'P 1'
#
loop_
_entity.id
_entity.type
_entity.pdbx_description
1 polymer ?
#
loop_
_entity_poly.entity_id
_entity_poly.type
_entity_poly.pdbx_seq_one_letter_code
_entity_poly.pdbx_strand_id
1 'polypeptide(L)'
;SGRNSRGRWKERHEKRKKGHRRGPGKRKGAKGAREDPHRKWVSTIRKLRNFLKWLRDSGTIDTATYRKLYTLSKGGAFKSLADLKRHLVERGIQVT
;
A
#
# COMPACT_ATOMS: atom_id res chain seq x y z
N SER A 1 -43.34 5.61 -10.90
CA SER A 1 -42.02 4.94 -10.83
C SER A 1 -41.21 5.53 -9.67
N GLY A 2 -41.10 4.80 -8.56
CA GLY A 2 -40.36 5.29 -7.38
C GLY A 2 -38.85 5.31 -7.65
N ARG A 3 -38.26 6.49 -7.79
CA ARG A 3 -36.80 6.65 -8.02
C ARG A 3 -36.05 6.19 -6.76
N ASN A 4 -35.36 5.05 -6.82
CA ASN A 4 -34.61 4.50 -5.68
C ASN A 4 -33.47 5.46 -5.30
N SER A 5 -33.65 6.21 -4.20
CA SER A 5 -32.72 7.25 -3.79
C SER A 5 -31.50 6.67 -3.07
N ARG A 6 -30.30 7.04 -3.52
CA ARG A 6 -29.02 6.58 -2.92
C ARG A 6 -28.64 7.34 -1.64
N GLY A 7 -29.51 8.19 -1.09
CA GLY A 7 -29.21 9.09 0.04
C GLY A 7 -28.70 8.35 1.28
N ARG A 8 -29.46 7.34 1.75
CA ARG A 8 -29.07 6.50 2.90
C ARG A 8 -27.78 5.72 2.67
N TRP A 9 -27.52 5.31 1.43
CA TRP A 9 -26.28 4.62 1.06
C TRP A 9 -25.08 5.56 1.13
N LYS A 10 -25.20 6.80 0.61
CA LYS A 10 -24.14 7.82 0.66
C LYS A 10 -23.78 8.16 2.10
N GLU A 11 -24.78 8.41 2.94
CA GLU A 11 -24.56 8.69 4.37
C GLU A 11 -23.83 7.53 5.08
N ARG A 12 -24.22 6.27 4.78
CA ARG A 12 -23.54 5.08 5.30
C ARG A 12 -22.11 4.96 4.76
N HIS A 13 -21.88 5.28 3.50
CA HIS A 13 -20.57 5.23 2.86
C HIS A 13 -19.60 6.22 3.51
N GLU A 14 -20.02 7.46 3.73
CA GLU A 14 -19.19 8.49 4.39
C GLU A 14 -18.82 8.10 5.82
N LYS A 15 -19.78 7.57 6.60
CA LYS A 15 -19.50 7.01 7.93
C LYS A 15 -18.46 5.89 7.88
N ARG A 16 -18.51 5.01 6.86
CA ARG A 16 -17.54 3.91 6.67
C ARG A 16 -16.18 4.39 6.16
N LYS A 17 -16.11 5.48 5.40
CA LYS A 17 -14.86 6.10 4.93
C LYS A 17 -14.08 6.69 6.10
N LYS A 18 -14.77 7.33 7.05
CA LYS A 18 -14.23 7.82 8.33
C LYS A 18 -13.84 6.70 9.33
N GLY A 19 -14.15 5.43 9.03
CA GLY A 19 -13.79 4.29 9.86
C GLY A 19 -14.92 3.75 10.76
N HIS A 20 -16.06 4.43 10.87
CA HIS A 20 -17.20 3.91 11.64
C HIS A 20 -17.84 2.68 11.00
N ARG A 21 -18.64 1.95 11.77
CA ARG A 21 -19.39 0.74 11.32
C ARG A 21 -18.48 -0.38 10.76
N ARG A 22 -17.21 -0.47 11.21
CA ARG A 22 -16.23 -1.51 10.83
C ARG A 22 -15.78 -2.44 11.97
N GLY A 23 -16.44 -2.37 13.13
CA GLY A 23 -16.14 -3.18 14.31
C GLY A 23 -16.43 -4.68 14.13
N PRO A 24 -15.96 -5.55 15.05
CA PRO A 24 -16.05 -7.01 14.94
C PRO A 24 -17.47 -7.53 14.66
N GLY A 25 -18.47 -7.07 15.42
CA GLY A 25 -19.87 -7.50 15.26
C GLY A 25 -20.54 -7.10 13.93
N LYS A 26 -19.90 -6.26 13.11
CA LYS A 26 -20.37 -5.94 11.75
C LYS A 26 -19.67 -6.77 10.66
N ARG A 27 -18.68 -7.59 11.02
CA ARG A 27 -17.93 -8.44 10.09
C ARG A 27 -18.59 -9.82 10.04
N LYS A 28 -19.01 -10.26 8.84
CA LYS A 28 -19.71 -11.54 8.63
C LYS A 28 -18.90 -12.51 7.74
N GLY A 29 -17.57 -12.39 7.71
CA GLY A 29 -16.71 -13.23 6.88
C GLY A 29 -15.25 -13.26 7.36
N ALA A 30 -14.53 -14.31 6.94
CA ALA A 30 -13.14 -14.57 7.31
C ALA A 30 -12.20 -13.40 6.94
N LYS A 31 -11.06 -13.29 7.63
CA LYS A 31 -10.09 -12.21 7.39
C LYS A 31 -9.55 -12.22 5.95
N GLY A 32 -9.17 -13.39 5.44
CA GLY A 32 -8.66 -13.55 4.07
C GLY A 32 -9.67 -13.24 2.97
N ALA A 33 -10.97 -13.49 3.21
CA ALA A 33 -12.02 -13.14 2.26
C ALA A 33 -12.27 -11.61 2.18
N ARG A 34 -12.05 -10.89 3.30
CA ARG A 34 -12.22 -9.43 3.35
C ARG A 34 -10.99 -8.68 2.82
N GLU A 35 -9.81 -9.26 2.96
CA GLU A 35 -8.55 -8.75 2.46
C GLU A 35 -7.67 -9.94 2.05
N ASP A 36 -7.56 -10.16 0.74
CA ASP A 36 -6.77 -11.26 0.20
C ASP A 36 -5.26 -11.02 0.43
N PRO A 37 -4.55 -11.92 1.14
CA PRO A 37 -3.14 -11.75 1.45
C PRO A 37 -2.26 -11.65 0.20
N HIS A 38 -2.59 -12.41 -0.85
CA HIS A 38 -1.82 -12.41 -2.09
C HIS A 38 -1.95 -11.07 -2.82
N ARG A 39 -3.18 -10.55 -3.01
CA ARG A 39 -3.42 -9.21 -3.57
C ARG A 39 -2.72 -8.11 -2.76
N LYS A 40 -2.73 -8.22 -1.43
CA LYS A 40 -2.01 -7.28 -0.55
C LYS A 40 -0.50 -7.30 -0.82
N TRP A 41 0.11 -8.48 -0.87
CA TRP A 41 1.54 -8.63 -1.18
C TRP A 41 1.88 -8.08 -2.57
N VAL A 42 1.08 -8.41 -3.59
CA VAL A 42 1.26 -7.89 -4.97
C VAL A 42 1.18 -6.36 -5.00
N SER A 43 0.22 -5.76 -4.30
CA SER A 43 0.10 -4.30 -4.22
C SER A 43 1.31 -3.66 -3.55
N THR A 44 1.77 -4.22 -2.43
CA THR A 44 2.95 -3.74 -1.68
C THR A 44 4.21 -3.81 -2.55
N ILE A 45 4.50 -4.97 -3.14
CA ILE A 45 5.75 -5.15 -3.90
C ILE A 45 5.78 -4.29 -5.16
N ARG A 46 4.64 -4.12 -5.85
CA ARG A 46 4.54 -3.21 -7.01
C ARG A 46 4.83 -1.77 -6.61
N LYS A 47 4.26 -1.31 -5.49
CA LYS A 47 4.51 0.04 -4.96
C LYS A 47 5.99 0.26 -4.67
N LEU A 48 6.66 -0.69 -4.02
CA LEU A 48 8.11 -0.61 -3.74
C LEU A 48 8.96 -0.58 -5.01
N ARG A 49 8.70 -1.48 -5.96
CA ARG A 49 9.46 -1.56 -7.21
C ARG A 49 9.28 -0.33 -8.09
N ASN A 50 8.06 0.19 -8.18
CA ASN A 50 7.79 1.42 -8.93
C ASN A 50 8.54 2.62 -8.33
N PHE A 51 8.61 2.69 -7.00
CA PHE A 51 9.36 3.74 -6.33
C PHE A 51 10.88 3.63 -6.56
N LEU A 52 11.44 2.43 -6.46
CA LEU A 52 12.85 2.18 -6.78
C LEU A 52 13.17 2.49 -8.24
N LYS A 53 12.27 2.14 -9.16
CA LYS A 53 12.41 2.46 -10.58
C LYS A 53 12.46 3.98 -10.78
N TRP A 54 11.54 4.72 -10.15
CA TRP A 54 11.51 6.18 -10.21
C TRP A 54 12.80 6.81 -9.64
N LEU A 55 13.32 6.31 -8.52
CA LEU A 55 14.59 6.80 -7.95
C LEU A 55 15.79 6.55 -8.88
N ARG A 56 15.79 5.44 -9.60
CA ARG A 56 16.83 5.14 -10.59
C ARG A 56 16.68 6.05 -11.81
N ASP A 57 15.47 6.21 -12.32
CA ASP A 57 15.19 6.99 -13.53
C ASP A 57 15.44 8.50 -13.30
N SER A 58 15.31 8.98 -12.06
CA SER A 58 15.67 10.34 -11.64
C SER A 58 17.16 10.51 -11.30
N GLY A 59 17.97 9.45 -11.32
CA GLY A 59 19.39 9.49 -10.99
C GLY A 59 19.70 9.59 -9.49
N THR A 60 18.71 9.51 -8.61
CA THR A 60 18.93 9.54 -7.16
C THR A 60 19.69 8.31 -6.66
N ILE A 61 19.51 7.16 -7.31
CA ILE A 61 20.25 5.92 -7.00
C ILE A 61 20.94 5.38 -8.25
N ASP A 62 22.11 4.77 -8.06
CA ASP A 62 22.82 4.07 -9.13
C ASP A 62 22.17 2.71 -9.43
N THR A 63 22.53 2.16 -10.59
CA THR A 63 22.00 0.86 -11.05
C THR A 63 22.36 -0.30 -10.11
N ALA A 64 23.54 -0.27 -9.46
CA ALA A 64 23.94 -1.35 -8.55
C ALA A 64 23.14 -1.28 -7.25
N THR A 65 22.93 -0.09 -6.68
CA THR A 65 22.07 0.09 -5.50
C THR A 65 20.61 -0.26 -5.81
N TYR A 66 20.09 0.14 -6.99
CA TYR A 66 18.75 -0.28 -7.44
C TYR A 66 18.60 -1.80 -7.44
N ARG A 67 19.55 -2.53 -8.04
CA ARG A 67 19.50 -4.01 -8.10
C ARG A 67 19.51 -4.64 -6.71
N LYS A 68 20.37 -4.13 -5.80
CA LYS A 68 20.43 -4.61 -4.40
C LYS A 68 19.10 -4.40 -3.68
N LEU A 69 18.54 -3.19 -3.74
CA LEU A 69 17.28 -2.85 -3.09
C LEU A 69 16.07 -3.58 -3.71
N TYR A 70 16.11 -3.84 -5.01
CA TYR A 70 15.09 -4.61 -5.72
C TYR A 70 15.04 -6.05 -5.23
N THR A 71 16.19 -6.71 -5.08
CA THR A 71 16.30 -8.07 -4.55
C THR A 71 15.86 -8.14 -3.10
N LEU A 72 16.27 -7.19 -2.26
CA LEU A 72 15.79 -7.08 -0.87
C LEU A 72 14.27 -6.90 -0.80
N SER A 73 13.70 -6.06 -1.67
CA SER A 73 12.25 -5.87 -1.76
C SER A 73 11.54 -7.16 -2.18
N LYS A 74 12.09 -7.90 -3.16
CA LYS A 74 11.56 -9.22 -3.57
C LYS A 74 11.53 -10.20 -2.39
N GLY A 75 12.54 -10.16 -1.53
CA GLY A 75 12.64 -10.98 -0.32
C GLY A 75 11.73 -10.53 0.84
N GLY A 76 10.99 -9.43 0.70
CA GLY A 76 10.10 -8.93 1.74
C GLY A 76 10.81 -8.21 2.89
N ALA A 77 12.03 -7.70 2.66
CA ALA A 77 12.79 -6.96 3.66
C ALA A 77 12.08 -5.68 4.15
N PHE A 78 11.19 -5.11 3.32
CA PHE A 78 10.46 -3.88 3.63
C PHE A 78 8.97 -4.15 3.81
N LYS A 79 8.41 -3.67 4.92
CA LYS A 79 6.97 -3.82 5.23
C LYS A 79 6.10 -2.81 4.50
N SER A 80 6.66 -1.66 4.14
CA SER A 80 5.94 -0.56 3.48
C SER A 80 6.88 0.37 2.71
N LEU A 81 6.33 1.29 1.93
CA LEU A 81 7.13 2.33 1.27
C LEU A 81 7.82 3.27 2.27
N ALA A 82 7.20 3.54 3.43
CA ALA A 82 7.81 4.35 4.48
C ALA A 82 9.04 3.66 5.08
N ASP A 83 8.98 2.34 5.22
CA ASP A 83 10.08 1.50 5.70
C ASP A 83 11.26 1.53 4.72
N LEU A 84 10.97 1.42 3.41
CA LEU A 84 11.97 1.60 2.37
C LEU A 84 12.60 3.00 2.37
N LYS A 85 11.78 4.05 2.51
CA LYS A 85 12.27 5.44 2.59
C LYS A 85 13.19 5.63 3.79
N ARG A 86 12.82 5.10 4.96
CA ARG A 86 13.66 5.13 6.17
C ARG A 86 15.01 4.45 5.92
N HIS A 87 15.01 3.26 5.33
CA HIS A 87 16.23 2.52 5.00
C HIS A 87 17.15 3.27 4.01
N LEU A 88 16.56 4.02 3.08
CA LEU A 88 17.31 4.88 2.15
C LEU A 88 17.97 6.05 2.88
N VAL A 89 17.23 6.70 3.78
CA VAL A 89 17.75 7.81 4.62
C VAL A 89 18.87 7.33 5.53
N GLU A 90 18.72 6.17 6.17
CA GLU A 90 19.78 5.56 7.00
C GLU A 90 21.05 5.25 6.20
N ARG A 91 20.95 5.05 4.88
CA ARG A 91 22.08 4.87 3.96
C ARG A 91 22.61 6.18 3.37
N GLY A 92 22.11 7.33 3.81
CA GLY A 92 22.53 8.65 3.33
C GLY A 92 21.90 9.08 2.00
N ILE A 93 20.92 8.34 1.47
CA ILE A 93 20.21 8.70 0.24
C ILE A 93 19.05 9.60 0.64
N GLN A 94 19.15 10.90 0.33
CA GLN A 94 18.09 11.86 0.58
C GLN A 94 16.94 11.63 -0.39
N VAL A 95 15.78 11.26 0.14
CA VAL A 95 14.57 11.03 -0.64
C VAL A 95 13.48 11.96 -0.13
N THR A 96 13.37 13.12 -0.76
CA THR A 96 12.28 14.08 -0.56
C THR A 96 10.91 13.46 -0.88
#